data_AF-A0A819YH21-F1
#
_entry.id   AF-A0A819YH21-F1
#
_cell.length_a   1.000
_cell.length_b   1.000
_cell.length_c   1.000
_cell.angle_alpha   90.00
_cell.angle_beta   90.00
_cell.angle_gamma   90.00
#
_symmetry.space_group_name_H-M   'P 1'
#
loop_
_entity.id
_entity.type
_entity.pdbx_description
1 polymer ?
#
loop_
_entity_poly.entity_id
_entity_poly.type
_entity_poly.pdbx_seq_one_letter_code
_entity_poly.pdbx_strand_id
1 'polypeptide(L)'
;MLNLEELDLNLIKWKFYNYITNNFRDGLLTNVTRVSLYDERPFEYKFFLRIQISFQFMKKLTIKNRKAQKYKQFIKSKNNNQILSIIEYSNLTQLDLSNTHDDYLELFLFNTNISLPNNLHLCVNYQSIKR
;
A
#
# COMPACT_ATOMS: atom_id res chain seq x y z
N MET A 1 -33.55 -24.26 6.35
CA MET A 1 -32.36 -24.87 5.74
C MET A 1 -31.80 -23.85 4.77
N LEU A 2 -30.64 -23.28 5.05
CA LEU A 2 -29.95 -22.42 4.09
C LEU A 2 -29.35 -23.32 3.00
N ASN A 3 -29.60 -22.96 1.75
CA ASN A 3 -29.20 -23.75 0.59
C ASN A 3 -27.67 -23.78 0.51
N LEU A 4 -27.08 -24.96 0.36
CA LEU A 4 -25.62 -25.13 0.22
C LEU A 4 -25.05 -24.37 -1.00
N GLU A 5 -25.89 -24.01 -1.97
CA GLU A 5 -25.53 -23.19 -3.13
C GLU A 5 -25.43 -21.68 -2.83
N GLU A 6 -26.12 -21.15 -1.80
CA GLU A 6 -25.93 -19.75 -1.36
C GLU A 6 -24.63 -19.57 -0.54
N LEU A 7 -24.13 -20.65 0.05
CA LEU A 7 -22.82 -20.69 0.71
C LEU A 7 -21.67 -20.66 -0.32
N ASP A 8 -21.88 -21.18 -1.54
CA ASP A 8 -20.86 -21.24 -2.58
C ASP A 8 -20.70 -19.91 -3.37
N LEU A 9 -21.72 -19.04 -3.34
CA LEU A 9 -21.61 -17.67 -3.86
C LEU A 9 -20.82 -16.74 -2.92
N ASN A 10 -20.65 -17.10 -1.65
CA ASN A 10 -19.80 -16.39 -0.69
C ASN A 10 -18.30 -16.75 -0.82
N LEU A 11 -17.98 -17.77 -1.63
CA LEU A 11 -16.61 -18.14 -2.02
C LEU A 11 -16.09 -17.37 -3.24
N ILE A 12 -16.77 -16.29 -3.64
CA ILE A 12 -16.21 -15.25 -4.52
C ILE A 12 -15.12 -14.52 -3.72
N LYS A 13 -13.97 -15.18 -3.64
CA LYS A 13 -12.67 -14.74 -3.12
C LYS A 13 -12.44 -13.29 -3.51
N TRP A 14 -12.51 -12.38 -2.54
CA TRP A 14 -12.23 -10.96 -2.73
C TRP A 14 -10.78 -10.81 -3.15
N LYS A 15 -10.51 -10.81 -4.46
CA LYS A 15 -9.15 -10.63 -5.00
C LYS A 15 -8.66 -9.19 -4.86
N PHE A 16 -9.56 -8.25 -4.60
CA PHE A 16 -9.33 -6.82 -4.63
C PHE A 16 -9.81 -6.14 -3.34
N TYR A 17 -9.03 -5.18 -2.86
CA TYR A 17 -9.43 -4.29 -1.77
C TYR A 17 -9.04 -2.87 -2.14
N ASN A 18 -10.02 -1.97 -2.27
CA ASN A 18 -9.78 -0.65 -2.84
C ASN A 18 -9.90 0.48 -1.82
N TYR A 19 -9.14 1.55 -2.07
CA TYR A 19 -9.20 2.82 -1.35
C TYR A 19 -8.96 2.70 0.16
N ILE A 20 -7.95 1.92 0.54
CA ILE A 20 -7.56 1.78 1.94
C ILE A 20 -6.89 3.08 2.41
N THR A 21 -7.35 3.58 3.56
CA THR A 21 -6.87 4.81 4.22
C THR A 21 -6.05 4.47 5.47
N ASN A 22 -5.37 5.46 6.06
CA ASN A 22 -4.66 5.29 7.35
C ASN A 22 -5.55 4.74 8.47
N ASN A 23 -6.88 4.92 8.39
CA ASN A 23 -7.82 4.44 9.40
C ASN A 23 -8.09 2.93 9.32
N PHE A 24 -7.49 2.23 8.36
CA PHE A 24 -7.56 0.77 8.28
C PHE A 24 -7.06 0.15 9.58
N ARG A 25 -7.92 -0.66 10.21
CA ARG A 25 -7.67 -1.17 11.56
C ARG A 25 -6.64 -2.30 11.58
N ASP A 26 -6.57 -3.10 10.52
CA ASP A 26 -5.86 -4.39 10.35
C ASP A 26 -6.86 -5.56 10.14
N GLY A 27 -6.34 -6.78 10.00
CA GLY A 27 -7.11 -8.01 9.76
C GLY A 27 -6.45 -8.91 8.72
N LEU A 28 -6.53 -10.24 8.88
CA LEU A 28 -5.87 -11.19 7.99
C LEU A 28 -6.75 -11.47 6.75
N LEU A 29 -6.34 -10.93 5.59
CA LEU A 29 -7.10 -10.97 4.33
C LEU A 29 -6.32 -11.71 3.24
N THR A 30 -6.04 -12.99 3.47
CA THR A 30 -5.17 -13.83 2.62
C THR A 30 -5.65 -13.99 1.17
N ASN A 31 -6.95 -13.86 0.92
CA ASN A 31 -7.53 -14.00 -0.42
C ASN A 31 -7.36 -12.73 -1.30
N VAL A 32 -6.99 -11.60 -0.70
CA VAL A 32 -6.81 -10.33 -1.41
C VAL A 32 -5.41 -10.29 -2.00
N THR A 33 -5.34 -10.16 -3.33
CA THR A 33 -4.07 -10.13 -4.08
C THR A 33 -3.81 -8.76 -4.70
N ARG A 34 -4.78 -7.84 -4.68
CA ARG A 34 -4.70 -6.52 -5.30
C ARG A 34 -5.25 -5.48 -4.33
N VAL A 35 -4.40 -4.53 -3.95
CA VAL A 35 -4.77 -3.48 -3.00
C VAL A 35 -4.59 -2.11 -3.65
N SER A 36 -5.52 -1.19 -3.40
CA SER A 36 -5.30 0.22 -3.69
C SER A 36 -5.41 1.10 -2.45
N LEU A 37 -4.48 2.05 -2.32
CA LEU A 37 -4.36 2.98 -1.22
C LEU A 37 -4.78 4.38 -1.67
N TYR A 38 -5.48 5.07 -0.78
CA TYR A 38 -5.83 6.48 -0.92
C TYR A 38 -6.10 7.05 0.46
N ASP A 39 -5.47 8.15 0.81
CA ASP A 39 -5.82 8.96 1.98
C ASP A 39 -5.58 10.44 1.68
N GLU A 40 -6.43 11.33 2.17
CA GLU A 40 -6.20 12.77 2.06
C GLU A 40 -5.00 13.24 2.89
N ARG A 41 -4.66 12.47 3.93
CA ARG A 41 -3.49 12.70 4.78
C ARG A 41 -2.29 11.93 4.23
N PRO A 42 -1.06 12.35 4.55
CA PRO A 42 0.13 11.54 4.28
C PRO A 42 0.02 10.16 4.95
N PHE A 43 0.56 9.13 4.29
CA PHE A 43 0.53 7.77 4.83
C PHE A 43 1.49 7.58 5.99
N GLU A 44 1.03 6.91 7.03
CA GLU A 44 1.86 6.61 8.20
C GLU A 44 2.72 5.36 7.98
N TYR A 45 3.90 5.29 8.58
CA TYR A 45 4.70 4.04 8.59
C TYR A 45 3.88 2.84 9.11
N LYS A 46 3.16 3.03 10.23
CA LYS A 46 2.31 1.99 10.82
C LYS A 46 1.19 1.55 9.88
N PHE A 47 0.75 2.43 8.98
CA PHE A 47 -0.24 2.06 7.98
C PHE A 47 0.32 1.04 6.99
N PHE A 48 1.51 1.27 6.44
CA PHE A 48 2.17 0.28 5.57
C PHE A 48 2.44 -1.04 6.28
N LEU A 49 2.81 -0.99 7.56
CA LEU A 49 2.98 -2.21 8.36
C LEU A 49 1.66 -3.00 8.45
N ARG A 50 0.53 -2.33 8.70
CA ARG A 50 -0.79 -2.98 8.70
C ARG A 50 -1.14 -3.57 7.33
N ILE A 51 -0.84 -2.87 6.23
CA ILE A 51 -1.05 -3.41 4.88
C ILE A 51 -0.23 -4.70 4.66
N GLN A 52 1.04 -4.69 5.04
CA GLN A 52 1.92 -5.86 4.90
C GLN A 52 1.39 -7.07 5.67
N ILE A 53 0.99 -6.87 6.94
CA ILE A 53 0.45 -7.93 7.80
C ILE A 53 -0.89 -8.44 7.28
N SER A 54 -1.78 -7.54 6.86
CA SER A 54 -3.12 -7.88 6.41
C SER A 54 -3.17 -8.58 5.06
N PHE A 55 -2.23 -8.25 4.16
CA PHE A 55 -2.26 -8.67 2.77
C PHE A 55 -0.97 -9.40 2.37
N GLN A 56 -0.59 -10.42 3.12
CA GLN A 56 0.68 -11.15 2.95
C GLN A 56 0.88 -11.70 1.52
N PHE A 57 -0.19 -12.07 0.82
CA PHE A 57 -0.15 -12.59 -0.56
C PHE A 57 -0.48 -11.55 -1.63
N MET A 58 -0.40 -10.26 -1.29
CA MET A 58 -0.62 -9.17 -2.22
C MET A 58 0.40 -9.22 -3.37
N LYS A 59 -0.13 -9.26 -4.60
CA LYS A 59 0.65 -9.24 -5.85
C LYS A 59 0.69 -7.86 -6.50
N LYS A 60 -0.36 -7.06 -6.31
CA LYS A 60 -0.43 -5.68 -6.85
C LYS A 60 -0.77 -4.68 -5.75
N LEU A 61 0.05 -3.64 -5.64
CA LEU A 61 -0.21 -2.46 -4.83
C LEU A 61 -0.40 -1.26 -5.77
N THR A 62 -1.42 -0.43 -5.52
CA THR A 62 -1.66 0.80 -6.28
C THR A 62 -1.82 1.97 -5.32
N ILE A 63 -1.10 3.07 -5.55
CA ILE A 63 -1.28 4.31 -4.81
C ILE A 63 -1.99 5.31 -5.75
N LYS A 64 -3.09 5.92 -5.28
CA LYS A 64 -3.99 6.74 -6.13
C LYS A 64 -4.06 8.21 -5.72
N ASN A 65 -3.04 8.70 -5.04
CA ASN A 65 -2.98 10.06 -4.55
C ASN A 65 -2.53 11.05 -5.62
N ARG A 66 -3.45 11.54 -6.46
CA ARG A 66 -3.12 12.48 -7.56
C ARG A 66 -2.77 13.90 -7.13
N LYS A 67 -3.20 14.31 -5.93
CA LYS A 67 -2.97 15.65 -5.39
C LYS A 67 -1.74 15.66 -4.49
N ALA A 68 -1.08 16.81 -4.38
CA ALA A 68 -0.03 17.04 -3.40
C ALA A 68 -0.52 16.79 -1.97
N GLN A 69 0.41 16.42 -1.08
CA GLN A 69 0.08 16.32 0.34
C GLN A 69 -0.23 17.72 0.88
N LYS A 70 -1.36 17.89 1.57
CA LYS A 70 -1.68 19.16 2.25
C LYS A 70 -0.61 19.56 3.27
N TYR A 71 0.03 18.57 3.89
CA TYR A 71 1.12 18.75 4.83
C TYR A 71 2.24 17.77 4.46
N LYS A 72 3.44 18.27 4.15
CA LYS A 72 4.57 17.39 3.87
C LYS A 72 5.02 16.73 5.17
N GLN A 73 4.89 15.41 5.25
CA GLN A 73 5.59 14.63 6.27
C GLN A 73 7.04 14.45 5.84
N PHE A 74 7.85 15.48 6.04
CA PHE A 74 9.28 15.25 6.17
C PHE A 74 9.46 14.54 7.49
N ILE A 75 9.88 13.28 7.48
CA ILE A 75 10.50 12.69 8.67
C ILE A 75 11.75 13.55 8.90
N LYS A 76 11.61 14.60 9.70
CA LYS A 76 12.76 15.27 10.29
C LYS A 76 13.44 14.16 11.08
N SER A 77 14.60 13.72 10.61
CA SER A 77 15.58 12.95 11.38
C SER A 77 16.08 13.82 12.55
N LYS A 78 15.17 14.22 13.42
CA LYS A 78 15.43 14.96 14.64
C LYS A 78 14.68 14.24 15.74
N ASN A 79 15.45 13.41 16.44
CA ASN A 79 15.20 12.96 17.80
C ASN A 79 14.07 11.96 18.00
N ASN A 80 14.23 10.74 17.48
CA ASN A 80 13.79 9.54 18.19
C ASN A 80 14.52 8.33 17.61
N ASN A 81 15.31 7.63 18.44
CA ASN A 81 16.01 6.37 18.15
C ASN A 81 15.03 5.20 17.93
N GLN A 82 13.91 5.41 17.23
CA GLN A 82 13.04 4.31 16.82
C GLN A 82 13.63 3.70 15.55
N ILE A 83 14.38 2.62 15.74
CA ILE A 83 14.77 1.73 14.65
C ILE A 83 13.46 1.17 14.07
N LEU A 84 13.03 1.71 12.92
CA LEU A 84 11.89 1.17 12.18
C LEU A 84 12.31 -0.16 11.57
N SER A 85 11.52 -1.21 11.79
CA SER A 85 11.73 -2.48 11.09
C SER A 85 11.56 -2.31 9.58
N ILE A 86 12.22 -3.15 8.81
CA ILE A 86 12.01 -3.21 7.36
C ILE A 86 10.64 -3.83 7.10
N ILE A 87 9.82 -3.20 6.25
CA ILE A 87 8.55 -3.75 5.80
C ILE A 87 8.78 -4.47 4.48
N GLU A 88 8.62 -5.80 4.46
CA GLU A 88 8.84 -6.62 3.27
C GLU A 88 7.52 -6.98 2.58
N TYR A 89 7.39 -6.59 1.30
CA TYR A 89 6.29 -7.02 0.44
C TYR A 89 6.73 -8.14 -0.50
N SER A 90 7.11 -9.29 0.05
CA SER A 90 7.81 -10.37 -0.67
C SER A 90 7.01 -10.95 -1.86
N ASN A 91 5.68 -10.89 -1.83
CA ASN A 91 4.80 -11.39 -2.90
C ASN A 91 4.42 -10.34 -3.95
N LEU A 92 4.87 -9.09 -3.78
CA LEU A 92 4.51 -7.99 -4.67
C LEU A 92 5.21 -8.14 -6.02
N THR A 93 4.43 -8.32 -7.08
CA THR A 93 4.95 -8.40 -8.45
C THR A 93 4.70 -7.13 -9.24
N GLN A 94 3.77 -6.27 -8.79
CA GLN A 94 3.44 -5.01 -9.44
C GLN A 94 3.19 -3.88 -8.44
N LEU A 95 3.85 -2.75 -8.67
CA LEU A 95 3.62 -1.50 -7.95
C LEU A 95 3.17 -0.43 -8.95
N ASP A 96 1.98 0.12 -8.75
CA ASP A 96 1.37 1.09 -9.65
C ASP A 96 1.25 2.46 -8.97
N LEU A 97 2.14 3.36 -9.38
CA LEU A 97 2.25 4.75 -8.96
C LEU A 97 1.88 5.72 -10.09
N SER A 98 1.28 5.24 -11.17
CA SER A 98 0.90 6.05 -12.35
C SER A 98 -0.04 7.22 -12.02
N ASN A 99 -0.80 7.09 -10.93
CA ASN A 99 -1.74 8.10 -10.43
C ASN A 99 -1.32 8.67 -9.07
N THR A 100 -0.01 8.66 -8.78
CA THR A 100 0.57 9.13 -7.53
C THR A 100 1.35 10.41 -7.75
N HIS A 101 1.06 11.41 -6.91
CA HIS A 101 1.81 12.66 -6.84
C HIS A 101 3.16 12.42 -6.15
N ASP A 102 4.19 13.16 -6.56
CA ASP A 102 5.58 12.94 -6.17
C ASP A 102 5.79 12.91 -4.65
N ASP A 103 5.09 13.76 -3.89
CA ASP A 103 5.15 13.74 -2.41
C ASP A 103 4.85 12.35 -1.81
N TYR A 104 3.90 11.60 -2.39
CA TYR A 104 3.55 10.25 -1.93
C TYR A 104 4.52 9.19 -2.44
N LEU A 105 5.08 9.40 -3.63
CA LEU A 105 6.14 8.53 -4.18
C LEU A 105 7.40 8.64 -3.31
N GLU A 106 7.81 9.85 -2.95
CA GLU A 106 8.94 10.07 -2.06
C GLU A 106 8.72 9.46 -0.68
N LEU A 107 7.54 9.69 -0.11
CA LEU A 107 7.16 9.10 1.18
C LEU A 107 7.26 7.57 1.14
N PHE A 108 6.74 6.94 0.08
CA PHE A 108 6.72 5.48 -0.06
C PHE A 108 8.10 4.87 -0.36
N LEU A 109 8.91 5.51 -1.19
CA LEU A 109 10.21 4.95 -1.61
C LEU A 109 11.34 5.27 -0.63
N PHE A 110 11.31 6.45 0.01
CA PHE A 110 12.45 6.92 0.80
C PHE A 110 12.18 6.96 2.30
N ASN A 111 10.92 7.09 2.74
CA ASN A 111 10.62 7.38 4.15
C ASN A 111 10.02 6.19 4.93
N THR A 112 9.60 5.11 4.27
CA THR A 112 8.82 4.04 4.91
C THR A 112 9.59 2.75 5.22
N ASN A 113 10.91 2.74 5.08
CA ASN A 113 11.78 1.57 5.27
C ASN A 113 11.20 0.29 4.62
N ILE A 114 10.73 0.42 3.38
CA ILE A 114 10.09 -0.67 2.63
C ILE A 114 11.14 -1.38 1.79
N SER A 115 11.15 -2.71 1.85
CA SER A 115 11.90 -3.56 0.92
C SER A 115 10.97 -4.08 -0.17
N LEU A 116 11.37 -3.84 -1.43
CA LEU A 116 10.64 -4.25 -2.63
C LEU A 116 11.36 -5.43 -3.30
N PRO A 117 10.62 -6.41 -3.89
CA PRO A 117 11.24 -7.51 -4.60
C PRO A 117 12.02 -7.07 -5.85
N ASN A 118 13.12 -7.78 -6.18
CA ASN A 118 13.99 -7.44 -7.32
C ASN A 118 13.29 -7.47 -8.69
N ASN A 119 12.26 -8.30 -8.86
CA ASN A 119 11.53 -8.48 -10.13
C ASN A 119 10.19 -7.71 -10.15
N LEU A 120 10.14 -6.55 -9.49
CA LEU A 120 8.93 -5.74 -9.39
C LEU A 120 8.64 -5.00 -10.70
N HIS A 121 7.44 -5.18 -11.25
CA HIS A 121 6.95 -4.33 -12.33
C HIS A 121 6.45 -2.99 -11.78
N LEU A 122 7.26 -1.95 -11.95
CA LEU A 122 6.97 -0.59 -11.52
C LEU A 122 6.26 0.21 -12.63
N CYS A 123 5.08 0.74 -12.33
CA CYS A 123 4.38 1.70 -13.19
C CYS A 123 4.44 3.09 -12.54
N VAL A 124 4.99 4.06 -13.24
CA VAL A 124 5.15 5.45 -12.77
C VAL A 124 4.74 6.40 -13.88
N ASN A 125 4.19 7.57 -13.53
CA ASN A 125 3.92 8.60 -14.53
C ASN A 125 5.25 9.24 -14.94
N TYR A 126 5.55 9.28 -16.24
CA TYR A 126 6.77 9.87 -16.78
C TYR A 126 6.97 11.34 -16.36
N GLN A 127 5.88 12.09 -16.15
CA GLN A 127 5.94 13.47 -15.68
C GLN A 127 6.53 13.58 -14.26
N SER A 128 6.31 12.57 -13.41
CA SER A 128 6.84 12.50 -12.03
C SER A 128 8.34 12.21 -11.94
N ILE A 129 8.98 11.85 -13.06
CA ILE A 129 10.42 11.51 -13.11
C ILE A 129 11.25 12.68 -13.67
N LYS A 130 10.61 13.65 -14.34
CA LYS A 130 11.29 14.84 -14.88
C LYS A 130 11.59 15.83 -13.74
N ARG A 131 12.64 15.56 -12.98
CA ARG A 131 13.28 16.56 -12.12
C ARG A 131 14.45 17.22 -12.85
#